data_AF-A0A6G0W5Y5-F1
#
_entry.id   AF-A0A6G0W5Y5-F1
#
_cell.length_a   1.000
_cell.length_b   1.000
_cell.length_c   1.000
_cell.angle_alpha   90.00
_cell.angle_beta   90.00
_cell.angle_gamma   90.00
#
_symmetry.space_group_name_H-M   'P 1'
#
loop_
_entity.id
_entity.type
_entity.pdbx_description
1 polymer ?
#
loop_
_entity_poly.entity_id
_entity_poly.type
_entity_poly.pdbx_seq_one_letter_code
_entity_poly.pdbx_strand_id
1 'polypeptide(L)'
;MLQAAAVSILYNALVAKKMEFCRLNMVLASKQLFEMKERAAECAERIQVLDELLADLYENEHDVSEEIAALQDEQAQEEVMHKQLVAAIRQRKAIVRQLVDRQTRLDGFRKSIVHRQRRLVERAFRMQNGCKNAAELLAQSV
;
A
#
# COMPACT_ATOMS: atom_id res chain seq x y z
N MET A 1 -8.43 33.47 -15.67
CA MET A 1 -9.05 32.13 -15.83
C MET A 1 -8.03 31.08 -16.30
N LEU A 2 -7.21 31.39 -17.30
CA LEU A 2 -6.14 30.52 -17.83
C LEU A 2 -5.17 30.00 -16.74
N GLN A 3 -4.70 30.87 -15.85
CA GLN A 3 -3.81 30.47 -14.74
C GLN A 3 -4.46 29.44 -13.80
N ALA A 4 -5.75 29.61 -13.46
CA ALA A 4 -6.46 28.67 -12.59
C ALA A 4 -6.68 27.29 -13.25
N ALA A 5 -6.89 27.27 -14.57
CA ALA A 5 -6.97 26.03 -15.34
C ALA A 5 -5.61 25.32 -15.42
N ALA A 6 -4.53 26.07 -15.71
CA ALA A 6 -3.17 25.55 -15.77
C ALA A 6 -2.73 24.93 -14.44
N VAL A 7 -2.94 25.64 -13.31
CA VAL A 7 -2.65 25.12 -11.96
C VAL A 7 -3.43 23.84 -11.68
N SER A 8 -4.71 23.79 -12.08
CA SER A 8 -5.54 22.60 -11.87
C SER A 8 -5.07 21.39 -12.67
N ILE A 9 -4.56 21.59 -13.90
CA ILE A 9 -3.99 20.53 -14.74
C ILE A 9 -2.69 20.00 -14.12
N LEU A 10 -1.79 20.90 -13.71
CA LEU A 10 -0.52 20.53 -13.07
C LEU A 10 -0.76 19.76 -11.77
N TYR A 11 -1.73 20.17 -10.96
CA TYR A 11 -2.08 19.47 -9.73
C TYR A 11 -2.70 18.10 -10.00
N ASN A 12 -3.52 17.95 -11.06
CA ASN A 12 -4.02 16.64 -11.48
C ASN A 12 -2.88 15.70 -11.89
N ALA A 13 -1.91 16.19 -12.68
CA ALA A 13 -0.75 15.41 -13.10
C ALA A 13 0.12 14.98 -11.90
N LEU A 14 0.31 15.87 -10.91
CA LEU A 14 1.02 15.55 -9.67
C LEU A 14 0.31 14.45 -8.87
N VAL A 15 -1.02 14.55 -8.72
CA VAL A 15 -1.83 13.52 -8.03
C VAL A 15 -1.74 12.18 -8.76
N ALA A 16 -1.81 12.17 -10.10
CA ALA A 16 -1.63 10.97 -10.90
C ALA A 16 -0.27 10.30 -10.65
N LYS A 17 0.82 11.06 -10.66
CA LYS A 17 2.17 10.56 -10.36
C LYS A 17 2.28 9.98 -8.95
N LYS A 18 1.66 10.63 -7.95
CA LYS A 18 1.66 10.15 -6.55
C LYS A 18 0.82 8.88 -6.37
N MET A 19 -0.30 8.75 -7.07
CA MET A 19 -1.11 7.52 -7.05
C MET A 19 -0.32 6.35 -7.64
N GLU A 20 0.36 6.55 -8.76
CA GLU A 20 1.17 5.50 -9.37
C GLU A 20 2.31 5.07 -8.44
N PHE A 21 2.97 6.04 -7.79
CA PHE A 21 3.95 5.74 -6.75
C PHE A 21 3.35 4.87 -5.63
N CYS A 22 2.17 5.22 -5.11
CA CYS A 22 1.53 4.44 -4.05
C CYS A 22 1.20 3.02 -4.54
N ARG A 23 0.65 2.89 -5.76
CA ARG A 23 0.33 1.61 -6.39
C ARG A 23 1.54 0.69 -6.49
N LEU A 24 2.64 1.18 -7.06
CA LEU A 24 3.87 0.40 -7.22
C LEU A 24 4.43 -0.05 -5.85
N ASN A 25 4.48 0.86 -4.87
CA ASN A 25 4.96 0.52 -3.54
C ASN A 25 4.04 -0.46 -2.80
N MET A 26 2.72 -0.39 -3.02
CA MET A 26 1.78 -1.38 -2.47
C MET A 26 2.05 -2.77 -3.04
N VAL A 27 2.27 -2.88 -4.35
CA VAL A 27 2.61 -4.16 -5.00
C VAL A 27 3.91 -4.73 -4.42
N LEU A 28 4.97 -3.92 -4.33
CA LEU A 28 6.25 -4.34 -3.77
C LEU A 28 6.12 -4.78 -2.30
N ALA A 29 5.46 -3.97 -1.47
CA ALA A 29 5.26 -4.31 -0.06
C ALA A 29 4.38 -5.56 0.12
N SER A 30 3.42 -5.79 -0.77
CA SER A 30 2.55 -6.97 -0.74
C SER A 30 3.31 -8.24 -1.14
N LYS A 31 4.18 -8.16 -2.15
CA LYS A 31 5.07 -9.26 -2.53
C LYS A 31 6.00 -9.65 -1.39
N GLN A 32 6.69 -8.68 -0.79
CA GLN A 32 7.57 -8.91 0.37
C GLN A 32 6.80 -9.49 1.56
N LEU A 33 5.57 -9.02 1.80
CA LEU A 33 4.72 -9.53 2.86
C LEU A 33 4.34 -11.01 2.63
N PHE A 34 4.09 -11.39 1.37
CA PHE A 34 3.77 -12.76 1.01
C PHE A 34 4.97 -13.68 1.24
N GLU A 35 6.14 -13.32 0.70
CA GLU A 35 7.39 -14.07 0.89
C GLU A 35 7.75 -14.24 2.38
N MET A 36 7.59 -13.20 3.19
CA MET A 36 7.85 -13.29 4.63
C MET A 36 6.86 -14.18 5.38
N LYS A 37 5.60 -14.23 4.93
CA LYS A 37 4.60 -15.12 5.53
C LYS A 37 4.90 -16.58 5.23
N GLU A 38 5.31 -16.90 4.00
CA GLU A 38 5.72 -18.26 3.64
C GLU A 38 6.90 -18.71 4.50
N ARG A 39 7.95 -17.90 4.59
CA ARG A 39 9.10 -18.19 5.46
C ARG A 39 8.73 -18.35 6.93
N ALA A 40 7.78 -17.55 7.43
CA ALA A 40 7.32 -17.67 8.81
C ALA A 40 6.54 -18.99 9.03
N ALA A 41 5.76 -19.43 8.03
CA ALA A 41 5.06 -20.71 8.09
C ALA A 41 6.05 -21.89 8.06
N GLU A 42 7.02 -21.87 7.14
CA GLU A 42 8.09 -22.87 7.09
C GLU A 42 8.87 -22.96 8.41
N CYS A 43 9.18 -21.81 9.01
CA CYS A 43 9.86 -21.75 10.29
C CYS A 43 9.00 -22.32 11.43
N ALA A 44 7.69 -22.05 11.43
CA ALA A 44 6.76 -22.64 12.40
C ALA A 44 6.64 -24.18 12.24
N GLU A 45 6.61 -24.68 11.00
CA GLU A 45 6.63 -26.12 10.73
C GLU A 45 7.93 -26.77 11.22
N ARG A 46 9.09 -26.13 10.99
CA ARG A 46 10.38 -26.64 11.50
C ARG A 46 10.43 -26.68 13.02
N ILE A 47 9.90 -25.68 13.71
CA ILE A 47 9.80 -25.68 15.18
C ILE A 47 8.97 -26.87 15.65
N GLN A 48 7.83 -27.14 15.00
CA GLN A 48 6.97 -28.28 15.36
C GLN A 48 7.69 -29.63 15.16
N VAL A 49 8.43 -29.79 14.05
CA VAL A 49 9.22 -31.00 13.82
C VAL A 49 10.29 -31.17 14.91
N LEU A 50 10.95 -30.09 15.32
CA LEU A 50 11.93 -30.12 16.42
C LEU A 50 11.27 -30.48 17.76
N ASP A 51 10.07 -29.98 18.04
CA ASP A 51 9.28 -30.37 19.23
C ASP A 51 8.97 -31.87 19.23
N GLU A 52 8.54 -32.42 18.09
CA GLU A 52 8.24 -33.85 17.94
C GLU A 52 9.50 -34.71 18.14
N LEU A 53 10.63 -34.34 17.51
CA LEU A 53 11.91 -35.04 17.67
C LEU A 53 12.44 -35.00 19.11
N LEU A 54 12.33 -33.85 19.77
CA LEU A 54 12.73 -33.71 21.17
C LEU A 54 11.87 -34.61 22.06
N ALA A 55 10.55 -34.63 21.85
CA ALA A 55 9.65 -35.49 22.61
C ALA A 55 10.01 -36.98 22.45
N ASP A 56 10.24 -37.43 21.22
CA ASP A 56 10.66 -38.81 20.93
C ASP A 56 11.97 -39.17 21.65
N LEU A 57 12.96 -38.28 21.67
CA LEU A 57 14.23 -38.52 22.36
C LEU A 57 14.07 -38.58 23.88
N TYR A 58 13.21 -37.75 24.47
CA TYR A 58 12.91 -37.81 25.89
C TYR A 58 12.20 -39.10 26.31
N GLU A 59 11.36 -39.67 25.43
CA GLU A 59 10.62 -40.91 25.71
C GLU A 59 11.50 -42.17 25.60
N ASN A 60 12.60 -42.13 24.83
CA ASN A 60 13.38 -43.32 24.48
C ASN A 60 14.58 -43.65 25.40
N GLU A 61 14.67 -43.07 26.61
CA GLU A 61 15.61 -43.37 27.72
C GLU A 61 17.00 -43.93 27.30
N HIS A 62 17.72 -43.24 26.43
CA HIS A 62 19.11 -43.54 26.08
C HIS A 62 20.02 -42.33 26.38
N ASP A 63 21.34 -42.52 26.35
CA ASP A 63 22.35 -41.49 26.60
C ASP A 63 22.42 -40.49 25.43
N VAL A 64 21.33 -39.74 25.20
CA VAL A 64 21.13 -38.79 24.10
C VAL A 64 21.19 -37.33 24.57
N SER A 65 21.80 -37.06 25.73
CA SER A 65 21.85 -35.72 26.32
C SER A 65 22.51 -34.68 25.42
N GLU A 66 23.53 -35.05 24.65
CA GLU A 66 24.20 -34.14 23.72
C GLU A 66 23.32 -33.83 22.50
N GLU A 67 22.60 -34.83 21.98
CA GLU A 67 21.68 -34.68 20.86
C GLU A 67 20.47 -33.82 21.24
N ILE A 68 19.91 -34.03 22.43
CA ILE A 68 18.85 -33.19 23.01
C ILE A 68 19.32 -31.74 23.12
N ALA A 69 20.52 -31.50 23.66
CA ALA A 69 21.06 -30.14 23.80
C ALA A 69 21.23 -29.46 22.43
N ALA A 70 21.74 -30.19 21.42
CA ALA A 70 21.88 -29.67 20.06
C ALA A 70 20.53 -29.31 19.41
N LEU A 71 19.51 -30.15 19.58
CA LEU A 71 18.17 -29.89 19.04
C LEU A 71 17.46 -28.74 19.77
N GLN A 72 17.67 -28.59 21.07
CA GLN A 72 17.17 -27.44 21.83
C GLN A 72 17.80 -26.12 21.36
N ASP A 73 19.10 -26.13 21.06
CA ASP A 73 19.79 -24.97 20.50
C ASP A 73 19.27 -24.63 19.10
N GLU A 74 19.03 -25.63 18.24
CA GLU A 74 18.42 -25.40 16.91
C GLU A 74 17.00 -24.84 17.04
N GLN A 75 16.18 -25.40 17.93
CA GLN A 75 14.83 -24.92 18.20
C GLN A 75 14.84 -23.46 18.68
N ALA A 76 15.72 -23.12 19.62
CA ALA A 76 15.83 -21.76 20.12
C ALA A 76 16.20 -20.76 19.00
N GLN A 77 17.08 -21.16 18.08
CA GLN A 77 17.44 -20.35 16.93
C GLN A 77 16.26 -20.15 15.97
N GLU A 78 15.54 -21.22 15.65
CA GLU A 78 14.34 -21.15 14.80
C GLU A 78 13.24 -20.29 15.44
N GLU A 79 12.99 -20.40 16.75
CA GLU A 79 12.04 -19.52 17.43
C GLU A 79 12.40 -18.04 17.33
N VAL A 80 13.69 -17.71 17.48
CA VAL A 80 14.18 -16.33 17.34
C VAL A 80 13.94 -15.85 15.91
N MET A 81 14.25 -16.68 14.91
CA MET A 81 13.98 -16.36 13.51
C MET A 81 12.48 -16.15 13.25
N HIS A 82 11.62 -17.03 13.75
CA HIS A 82 10.17 -16.91 13.62
C HIS A 82 9.66 -15.60 14.24
N LYS A 83 10.11 -15.24 15.45
CA LYS A 83 9.76 -13.98 16.11
C LYS A 83 10.16 -12.76 15.26
N GLN A 84 11.36 -12.78 14.66
CA GLN A 84 11.84 -11.72 13.76
C GLN A 84 10.99 -11.61 12.49
N LEU A 85 10.65 -12.75 11.86
CA LEU A 85 9.80 -12.80 10.67
C LEU A 85 8.40 -12.26 10.97
N VAL A 86 7.78 -12.65 12.09
CA VAL A 86 6.48 -12.15 12.53
C VAL A 86 6.51 -10.63 12.76
N ALA A 87 7.58 -10.10 13.36
CA ALA A 87 7.76 -8.66 13.52
C ALA A 87 7.86 -7.94 12.17
N ALA A 88 8.65 -8.48 11.23
CA ALA A 88 8.78 -7.94 9.88
C ALA A 88 7.44 -7.95 9.11
N ILE A 89 6.66 -9.04 9.22
CA ILE A 89 5.30 -9.15 8.66
C ILE A 89 4.40 -8.03 9.21
N ARG A 90 4.43 -7.77 10.52
CA ARG A 90 3.65 -6.69 11.14
C ARG A 90 4.05 -5.32 10.58
N GLN A 91 5.34 -5.05 10.45
CA GLN A 91 5.85 -3.82 9.86
C GLN A 91 5.41 -3.64 8.41
N ARG A 92 5.51 -4.70 7.59
CA ARG A 92 5.08 -4.67 6.18
C ARG A 92 3.56 -4.45 6.04
N LYS A 93 2.75 -5.09 6.89
CA LYS A 93 1.29 -4.82 6.95
C LYS A 93 1.01 -3.35 7.26
N ALA A 94 1.75 -2.73 8.18
CA ALA A 94 1.58 -1.32 8.51
C ALA A 94 1.91 -0.41 7.31
N ILE A 95 2.97 -0.70 6.57
CA ILE A 95 3.33 0.02 5.33
C ILE A 95 2.21 -0.07 4.30
N VAL A 96 1.69 -1.28 4.04
CA VAL A 96 0.58 -1.48 3.08
C VAL A 96 -0.64 -0.66 3.50
N ARG A 97 -1.03 -0.68 4.78
CA ARG A 97 -2.17 0.13 5.28
C ARG A 97 -1.95 1.62 5.03
N GLN A 98 -0.77 2.15 5.37
CA GLN A 98 -0.45 3.55 5.12
C GLN A 98 -0.52 3.93 3.65
N LEU A 99 -0.08 3.05 2.75
CA LEU A 99 -0.14 3.29 1.30
C LEU A 99 -1.59 3.25 0.78
N VAL A 100 -2.42 2.34 1.30
CA VAL A 100 -3.86 2.30 0.99
C VAL A 100 -4.53 3.60 1.45
N ASP A 101 -4.28 4.05 2.67
CA ASP A 101 -4.86 5.30 3.19
C ASP A 101 -4.44 6.51 2.34
N ARG A 102 -3.16 6.57 1.95
CA ARG A 102 -2.64 7.60 1.03
C ARG A 102 -3.31 7.53 -0.33
N GLN A 103 -3.50 6.33 -0.88
CA GLN A 103 -4.19 6.13 -2.15
C GLN A 103 -5.62 6.65 -2.09
N THR A 104 -6.38 6.30 -1.04
CA THR A 104 -7.75 6.79 -0.84
C THR A 104 -7.84 8.31 -0.75
N ARG A 105 -6.88 8.95 -0.05
CA ARG A 105 -6.80 10.42 0.01
C ARG A 105 -6.51 11.04 -1.36
N LEU A 106 -5.57 10.46 -2.12
CA LEU A 106 -5.24 10.92 -3.46
C LEU A 106 -6.43 10.78 -4.43
N ASP A 107 -7.20 9.70 -4.32
CA ASP A 107 -8.45 9.54 -5.08
C ASP A 107 -9.48 10.62 -4.73
N GLY A 108 -9.59 10.99 -3.45
CA GLY A 108 -10.39 12.13 -3.01
C GLY A 108 -9.95 13.45 -3.65
N PHE A 109 -8.65 13.74 -3.65
CA PHE A 109 -8.11 14.92 -4.32
C PHE A 109 -8.37 14.89 -5.82
N ARG A 110 -8.14 13.76 -6.49
CA ARG A 110 -8.41 13.59 -7.93
C ARG A 110 -9.85 13.93 -8.27
N LYS A 111 -10.83 13.39 -7.53
CA LYS A 111 -12.26 13.69 -7.72
C LYS A 111 -12.53 15.18 -7.56
N SER A 112 -12.01 15.80 -6.49
CA SER A 112 -12.17 17.23 -6.23
C SER A 112 -11.61 18.11 -7.37
N ILE A 113 -10.43 17.76 -7.89
CA ILE A 113 -9.80 18.46 -9.01
C ILE A 113 -10.65 18.34 -10.27
N VAL A 114 -11.11 17.13 -10.61
CA VAL A 114 -11.96 16.91 -11.78
C VAL A 114 -13.26 17.73 -11.68
N HIS A 115 -13.90 17.76 -10.51
CA HIS A 115 -15.08 18.61 -10.29
C HIS A 115 -14.76 20.10 -10.44
N ARG A 116 -13.60 20.56 -9.95
CA ARG A 116 -13.16 21.95 -10.11
C ARG A 116 -12.90 22.29 -11.58
N GLN A 117 -12.21 21.42 -12.32
CA GLN A 117 -11.94 21.59 -13.75
C GLN A 117 -13.25 21.69 -14.53
N ARG A 118 -14.20 20.78 -14.27
CA ARG A 118 -15.55 20.83 -14.85
C ARG A 118 -16.24 22.18 -14.61
N ARG A 119 -16.26 22.66 -13.36
CA ARG A 119 -16.86 23.96 -13.02
C ARG A 119 -16.19 25.14 -13.74
N LEU A 120 -14.86 25.10 -13.88
CA LEU A 120 -14.12 26.13 -14.61
C LEU A 120 -14.51 26.14 -16.09
N VAL A 121 -14.61 24.97 -16.73
CA VAL A 121 -15.03 24.83 -18.13
C VAL A 121 -16.48 25.29 -18.32
N GLU A 122 -17.40 24.83 -17.49
CA GLU A 122 -18.81 25.24 -17.53
C GLU A 122 -18.98 26.75 -17.31
N ARG A 123 -18.17 27.36 -16.45
CA ARG A 123 -18.18 28.82 -16.24
C ARG A 123 -17.62 29.57 -17.45
N ALA A 124 -16.52 29.09 -18.04
CA ALA A 124 -15.95 29.67 -19.25
C ALA A 124 -16.95 29.66 -20.40
N PHE A 125 -17.60 28.51 -20.62
CA PHE A 125 -18.62 28.33 -21.66
C PHE A 125 -19.83 29.25 -21.45
N ARG A 126 -20.35 29.34 -20.21
CA ARG A 126 -21.45 30.26 -19.88
C ARG A 126 -21.10 31.72 -20.13
N MET A 127 -19.90 32.16 -19.75
CA MET A 127 -19.49 33.55 -20.01
C MET A 127 -19.31 33.81 -21.51
N GLN A 128 -18.73 32.87 -22.25
CA GLN A 128 -18.56 33.02 -23.69
C GLN A 128 -19.90 33.12 -24.43
N ASN A 129 -20.89 32.30 -24.08
CA ASN A 129 -22.22 32.34 -24.68
C ASN A 129 -23.05 33.54 -24.21
N GLY A 130 -22.92 33.96 -22.94
CA GLY A 130 -23.56 35.17 -22.45
C GLY A 130 -23.07 36.44 -23.16
N CYS A 131 -21.76 36.53 -23.44
CA CYS A 131 -21.19 37.63 -24.22
C CYS A 131 -21.65 37.60 -25.69
N LYS A 132 -21.78 36.42 -26.30
CA LYS A 132 -22.33 36.28 -27.67
C LYS A 132 -23.77 36.77 -27.75
N ASN A 133 -24.63 36.31 -26.83
CA ASN A 133 -26.03 36.72 -26.80
C ASN A 133 -26.19 38.23 -26.54
N ALA A 134 -25.36 38.82 -25.68
CA ALA A 134 -25.38 40.27 -25.43
C ALA A 134 -24.93 41.08 -26.67
N ALA A 135 -23.91 40.61 -27.38
CA ALA A 135 -23.46 41.23 -28.62
C ALA A 135 -24.49 41.11 -29.75
N GLU A 136 -25.17 39.97 -29.86
CA GLU A 136 -26.26 39.74 -30.83
C GLU A 136 -27.48 40.64 -30.54
N LEU A 137 -27.87 40.78 -29.27
CA LEU A 137 -28.95 41.68 -28.86
C LEU A 137 -28.62 43.16 -29.14
N LEU A 138 -27.38 43.57 -28.88
CA LEU A 138 -26.92 44.93 -29.19
C LEU A 138 -26.88 45.19 -30.70
N ALA A 139 -26.50 44.19 -31.50
CA ALA A 139 -26.47 44.29 -32.97
C ALA A 139 -27.87 44.34 -33.60
N GLN A 140 -28.91 43.84 -32.92
CA GLN A 140 -30.31 43.91 -33.35
C GLN A 140 -31.03 45.20 -32.90
N SER A 141 -30.44 45.97 -31.97
CA SER A 141 -31.01 47.21 -31.43
C SER A 141 -30.53 48.49 -32.13
N VAL A 142 -29.89 48.37 -33.29
CA VAL A 142 -29.43 49.49 -34.15
C VAL A 142 -30.23 49.51 -35.44
#